data_AF-A0A8I6XVR7-F1
#
_entry.id   AF-A0A8I6XVR7-F1
#
_cell.length_a   1.000
_cell.length_b   1.000
_cell.length_c   1.000
_cell.angle_alpha   90.00
_cell.angle_beta   90.00
_cell.angle_gamma   90.00
#
_symmetry.space_group_name_H-M   'P 1'
#
loop_
_entity.id
_entity.type
_entity.pdbx_description
1 polymer ?
#
loop_
_entity_poly.entity_id
_entity_poly.type
_entity_poly.pdbx_seq_one_letter_code
_entity_poly.pdbx_strand_id
1 'polypeptide(L)'
;MASSGIAYPDRFYAAAAYAGFGPGAPSAAAVSRFQNDVALLLYGLHQQATVGPCNVPKPRAWSPVEQSKWTSWHGLGSMPSAEAMRLFVKILEEEDPGWYSRIPEFINPQPVVDIEMHKPKEEPGIVPALTNGTGTSSIPEPKTISENGSSMETQDKVVILEGLSTVSAHEEWTALSVSGQRPKPRYEHGATVLQDKMFVFGGNHNGRYLSDLQVLDLKSLTWSKIDAKLQAGTSDSAKTAQVSPCAGHSLISCGNKFFSVAGHTKDPSDSITVKEFDPHTCTWSIVRTYGKPPVSRGGQSVTLVGTTLVVFGGEDAKRCLLNDLHILDLETMTWDDVDAIGTPPAPRSDHVAACHADRYLLIFGGGSHATCFNDLHVLDLQTMEWSRPKQQGPIPSPRAGHAGATVGENWYIVGGGNNKSGVSETLALNMSTLAWSVVSTVEGRVPLASEGMTLLYSNYSGEDYLISFGGYNGRYNNEVYALKLSVNLDLQSSTQDQATSDSTSRVLEPEVEISQDGKIREIAMDNADSVMFFFDIQNYMELPMLT
;
A
#
# COMPACT_ATOMS: atom_id res chain seq x y z
N MET A 1 9.78 20.07 18.27
CA MET A 1 10.97 20.94 18.27
C MET A 1 11.44 21.07 16.83
N ALA A 2 11.61 22.29 16.33
CA ALA A 2 12.02 22.57 14.96
C ALA A 2 13.44 22.07 14.69
N SER A 3 13.63 21.30 13.62
CA SER A 3 14.95 20.86 13.16
C SER A 3 15.67 22.06 12.53
N SER A 4 16.51 22.73 13.31
CA SER A 4 17.61 23.54 12.78
C SER A 4 18.65 22.58 12.22
N GLY A 5 18.61 22.33 10.91
CA GLY A 5 19.49 21.35 10.27
C GLY A 5 20.16 21.96 9.04
N ILE A 6 21.48 21.80 8.96
CA ILE A 6 22.35 22.19 7.84
C ILE A 6 21.67 21.90 6.48
N ALA A 7 21.81 22.80 5.51
CA ALA A 7 21.26 22.64 4.16
C ALA A 7 22.04 21.62 3.33
N TYR A 8 21.44 21.09 2.26
CA TYR A 8 22.19 20.33 1.26
C TYR A 8 23.03 21.29 0.40
N PRO A 9 24.26 20.92 0.00
CA PRO A 9 24.89 19.60 0.14
C PRO A 9 25.68 19.40 1.46
N ASP A 10 25.82 20.41 2.30
CA ASP A 10 26.65 20.36 3.51
C ASP A 10 26.21 19.29 4.50
N ARG A 11 24.89 19.05 4.64
CA ARG A 11 24.33 17.97 5.46
C ARG A 11 24.78 16.60 4.97
N PHE A 12 24.87 16.41 3.66
CA PHE A 12 25.37 15.19 3.06
C PHE A 12 26.86 15.01 3.34
N TYR A 13 27.68 16.06 3.21
CA TYR A 13 29.11 15.94 3.51
C TYR A 13 29.39 15.69 5.00
N ALA A 14 28.62 16.30 5.90
CA ALA A 14 28.68 16.01 7.33
C ALA A 14 28.32 14.55 7.63
N ALA A 15 27.24 14.04 7.03
CA ALA A 15 26.84 12.64 7.13
C ALA A 15 27.89 11.69 6.55
N ALA A 16 28.44 12.01 5.37
CA ALA A 16 29.48 11.23 4.71
C ALA A 16 30.76 11.17 5.55
N ALA A 17 31.16 12.29 6.15
CA ALA A 17 32.30 12.35 7.07
C ALA A 17 32.07 11.48 8.30
N TYR A 18 30.88 11.56 8.92
CA TYR A 18 30.50 10.73 10.06
C TYR A 18 30.52 9.22 9.73
N ALA A 19 30.02 8.86 8.55
CA ALA A 19 30.04 7.50 8.04
C ALA A 19 31.42 7.04 7.50
N GLY A 20 32.43 7.91 7.53
CA GLY A 20 33.82 7.57 7.20
C GLY A 20 34.25 7.76 5.75
N PHE A 21 33.51 8.52 4.96
CA PHE A 21 33.80 8.83 3.56
C PHE A 21 34.46 10.21 3.35
N GLY A 22 34.69 10.97 4.42
CA GLY A 22 35.26 12.32 4.37
C GLY A 22 36.80 12.40 4.39
N PRO A 23 37.40 13.54 3.98
CA PRO A 23 38.84 13.76 4.01
C PRO A 23 39.35 13.79 5.47
N GLY A 24 40.26 12.87 5.80
CA GLY A 24 40.87 12.76 7.14
C GLY A 24 40.29 11.66 8.05
N ALA A 25 39.33 10.87 7.58
CA ALA A 25 38.84 9.70 8.33
C ALA A 25 39.95 8.61 8.41
N PRO A 26 40.20 7.99 9.58
CA PRO A 26 41.20 6.93 9.71
C PRO A 26 40.81 5.75 8.81
N SER A 27 41.64 5.46 7.81
CA SER A 27 41.33 4.64 6.63
C SER A 27 41.16 3.14 6.88
N ALA A 28 40.81 2.71 8.11
CA ALA A 28 40.65 1.30 8.44
C ALA A 28 39.52 0.98 9.43
N ALA A 29 38.76 1.97 9.94
CA ALA A 29 37.84 1.73 11.07
C ALA A 29 36.37 2.16 10.87
N ALA A 30 35.99 2.87 9.81
CA ALA A 30 34.66 3.48 9.74
C ALA A 30 33.56 2.61 9.10
N VAL A 31 33.94 1.65 8.24
CA VAL A 31 32.99 0.72 7.59
C VAL A 31 32.66 -0.50 8.48
N SER A 32 33.26 -0.62 9.67
CA SER A 32 32.91 -1.66 10.64
C SER A 32 31.72 -1.31 11.54
N ARG A 33 31.17 -0.08 11.44
CA ARG A 33 30.07 0.39 12.29
C ARG A 33 28.68 0.01 11.78
N PHE A 34 28.56 -0.34 10.50
CA PHE A 34 27.29 -0.72 9.87
C PHE A 34 27.35 -2.17 9.42
N GLN A 35 26.19 -2.82 9.30
CA GLN A 35 26.11 -4.13 8.66
C GLN A 35 26.64 -4.04 7.21
N ASN A 36 27.24 -5.13 6.72
CA ASN A 36 27.97 -5.14 5.45
C ASN A 36 27.13 -4.67 4.25
N ASP A 37 25.83 -4.93 4.26
CA ASP A 37 24.87 -4.52 3.25
C ASP A 37 24.54 -3.01 3.31
N VAL A 38 24.33 -2.47 4.51
CA VAL A 38 24.16 -1.02 4.75
C VAL A 38 25.42 -0.27 4.33
N ALA A 39 26.59 -0.77 4.71
CA ALA A 39 27.88 -0.21 4.32
C ALA A 39 28.07 -0.16 2.80
N LEU A 40 27.66 -1.20 2.09
CA LEU A 40 27.70 -1.25 0.63
C LEU A 40 26.71 -0.27 -0.02
N LEU A 41 25.51 -0.11 0.55
CA LEU A 41 24.51 0.82 0.05
C LEU A 41 24.95 2.28 0.26
N LEU A 42 25.45 2.62 1.45
CA LEU A 42 26.03 3.94 1.74
C LEU A 42 27.20 4.23 0.80
N TYR A 43 28.07 3.23 0.53
CA TYR A 43 29.14 3.37 -0.46
C TYR A 43 28.60 3.69 -1.86
N GLY A 44 27.60 2.95 -2.35
CA GLY A 44 27.00 3.16 -3.67
C GLY A 44 26.40 4.56 -3.79
N LEU A 45 25.62 4.98 -2.80
CA LEU A 45 24.99 6.31 -2.76
C LEU A 45 26.01 7.44 -2.68
N HIS A 46 27.10 7.24 -1.93
CA HIS A 46 28.19 8.21 -1.88
C HIS A 46 28.86 8.38 -3.25
N GLN A 47 29.14 7.29 -3.95
CA GLN A 47 29.70 7.35 -5.31
C GLN A 47 28.72 8.00 -6.30
N GLN A 48 27.43 7.66 -6.23
CA GLN A 48 26.41 8.27 -7.06
C GLN A 48 26.27 9.79 -6.81
N ALA A 49 26.38 10.22 -5.55
CA ALA A 49 26.30 11.62 -5.17
C ALA A 49 27.53 12.44 -5.60
N THR A 50 28.74 11.87 -5.49
CA THR A 50 30.01 12.60 -5.69
C THR A 50 30.62 12.42 -7.07
N VAL A 51 30.32 11.31 -7.75
CA VAL A 51 30.89 10.95 -9.07
C VAL A 51 29.79 10.86 -10.14
N GLY A 52 28.58 10.41 -9.78
CA GLY A 52 27.47 10.18 -10.72
C GLY A 52 27.32 8.69 -11.11
N PRO A 53 26.66 8.38 -12.23
CA PRO A 53 26.40 7.00 -12.65
C PRO A 53 27.67 6.16 -12.79
N CYS A 54 27.58 4.88 -12.41
CA CYS A 54 28.70 3.93 -12.46
C CYS A 54 29.08 3.57 -13.91
N ASN A 55 30.08 4.28 -14.45
CA ASN A 55 30.63 4.03 -15.79
C ASN A 55 31.88 3.13 -15.77
N VAL A 56 32.27 2.61 -14.60
CA VAL A 56 33.44 1.72 -14.48
C VAL A 56 33.09 0.30 -14.93
N PRO A 57 33.96 -0.38 -15.69
CA PRO A 57 33.74 -1.77 -16.09
C PRO A 57 33.59 -2.71 -14.89
N LYS A 58 32.76 -3.75 -15.05
CA LYS A 58 32.56 -4.76 -14.00
C LYS A 58 33.89 -5.44 -13.62
N PRO A 59 34.27 -5.46 -12.32
CA PRO A 59 35.49 -6.12 -11.86
C PRO A 59 35.52 -7.62 -12.17
N ARG A 60 36.73 -8.19 -12.34
CA ARG A 60 36.91 -9.64 -12.55
C ARG A 60 36.59 -10.42 -11.27
N ALA A 61 36.12 -11.67 -11.41
CA ALA A 61 35.52 -12.50 -10.35
C ALA A 61 36.41 -12.86 -9.14
N TRP A 62 37.68 -12.45 -9.09
CA TRP A 62 38.61 -12.78 -7.99
C TRP A 62 38.61 -11.77 -6.83
N SER A 63 37.72 -10.76 -6.84
CA SER A 63 37.60 -9.75 -5.78
C SER A 63 36.14 -9.58 -5.33
N PRO A 64 35.65 -10.40 -4.37
CA PRO A 64 34.25 -10.35 -3.92
C PRO A 64 33.82 -8.99 -3.35
N VAL A 65 34.75 -8.26 -2.72
CA VAL A 65 34.49 -6.94 -2.14
C VAL A 65 34.31 -5.89 -3.23
N GLU A 66 35.18 -5.87 -4.24
CA GLU A 66 35.05 -4.93 -5.37
C GLU A 66 33.82 -5.23 -6.22
N GLN A 67 33.48 -6.51 -6.40
CA GLN A 67 32.25 -6.90 -7.07
C GLN A 67 31.00 -6.42 -6.33
N SER A 68 31.00 -6.50 -5.00
CA SER A 68 29.88 -6.02 -4.18
C SER A 68 29.74 -4.50 -4.21
N LYS A 69 30.87 -3.77 -4.11
CA LYS A 69 30.92 -2.31 -4.26
C LYS A 69 30.43 -1.86 -5.63
N TRP A 70 30.91 -2.51 -6.69
CA TRP A 70 30.47 -2.24 -8.06
C TRP A 70 28.97 -2.52 -8.24
N THR A 71 28.48 -3.65 -7.72
CA THR A 71 27.05 -4.02 -7.84
C THR A 71 26.15 -3.00 -7.14
N SER A 72 26.57 -2.52 -5.96
CA SER A 72 25.84 -1.49 -5.22
C SER A 72 25.76 -0.18 -6.00
N TRP A 73 26.87 0.33 -6.53
CA TRP A 73 26.89 1.58 -7.28
C TRP A 73 26.21 1.46 -8.65
N HIS A 74 26.49 0.40 -9.41
CA HIS A 74 25.85 0.15 -10.71
C HIS A 74 24.33 -0.03 -10.59
N GLY A 75 23.85 -0.64 -9.49
CA GLY A 75 22.43 -0.83 -9.23
C GLY A 75 21.62 0.47 -9.10
N LEU A 76 22.28 1.61 -8.86
CA LEU A 76 21.62 2.93 -8.74
C LEU A 76 21.32 3.58 -10.10
N GLY A 77 21.86 3.04 -11.20
CA GLY A 77 21.57 3.49 -12.56
C GLY A 77 21.82 5.00 -12.77
N SER A 78 20.82 5.70 -13.30
CA SER A 78 20.88 7.13 -13.61
C SER A 78 20.33 8.02 -12.49
N MET A 79 20.35 7.56 -11.23
CA MET A 79 19.85 8.33 -10.09
C MET A 79 20.52 9.72 -10.00
N PRO A 80 19.75 10.82 -9.88
CA PRO A 80 20.32 12.15 -9.70
C PRO A 80 21.19 12.28 -8.44
N SER A 81 22.30 13.01 -8.53
CA SER A 81 23.22 13.23 -7.40
C SER A 81 22.51 13.80 -6.16
N ALA A 82 21.58 14.75 -6.34
CA ALA A 82 20.79 15.31 -5.23
C ALA A 82 19.89 14.28 -4.53
N GLU A 83 19.37 13.29 -5.26
CA GLU A 83 18.57 12.21 -4.71
C GLU A 83 19.46 11.22 -3.95
N ALA A 84 20.62 10.88 -4.51
CA ALA A 84 21.63 10.05 -3.83
C ALA A 84 22.10 10.68 -2.51
N MET A 85 22.32 12.00 -2.46
CA MET A 85 22.66 12.73 -1.24
C MET A 85 21.57 12.62 -0.16
N ARG A 86 20.30 12.78 -0.55
CA ARG A 86 19.16 12.69 0.38
C ARG A 86 18.97 11.28 0.90
N LEU A 87 19.07 10.27 0.03
CA LEU A 87 18.97 8.87 0.42
C LEU A 87 20.12 8.46 1.33
N PHE A 88 21.35 8.93 1.07
CA PHE A 88 22.50 8.67 1.95
C PHE A 88 22.25 9.16 3.37
N VAL A 89 21.84 10.44 3.52
CA VAL A 89 21.54 11.03 4.83
C VAL A 89 20.37 10.32 5.51
N LYS A 90 19.33 9.99 4.75
CA LYS A 90 18.15 9.27 5.26
C LYS A 90 18.51 7.90 5.82
N ILE A 91 19.30 7.10 5.09
CA ILE A 91 19.74 5.78 5.56
C ILE A 91 20.64 5.92 6.79
N LEU A 92 21.53 6.92 6.82
CA LEU A 92 22.35 7.18 8.00
C LEU A 92 21.49 7.57 9.23
N GLU A 93 20.44 8.36 9.04
CA GLU A 93 19.48 8.73 10.09
C GLU A 93 18.68 7.54 10.61
N GLU A 94 18.35 6.58 9.74
CA GLU A 94 17.65 5.36 10.12
C GLU A 94 18.56 4.40 10.90
N GLU A 95 19.79 4.23 10.45
CA GLU A 95 20.77 3.32 11.06
C GLU A 95 21.36 3.88 12.35
N ASP A 96 21.50 5.21 12.42
CA ASP A 96 22.05 5.86 13.59
C ASP A 96 21.41 7.23 13.90
N PRO A 97 20.20 7.28 14.49
CA PRO A 97 19.41 8.51 14.69
C PRO A 97 20.12 9.63 15.48
N GLY A 98 21.14 9.29 16.26
CA GLY A 98 21.93 10.26 17.03
C GLY A 98 23.17 10.80 16.32
N TRP A 99 23.39 10.46 15.03
CA TRP A 99 24.63 10.80 14.32
C TRP A 99 24.91 12.30 14.33
N TYR A 100 23.87 13.12 14.15
CA TYR A 100 23.98 14.57 14.05
C TYR A 100 24.50 15.20 15.36
N SER A 101 24.05 14.71 16.52
CA SER A 101 24.51 15.17 17.83
C SER A 101 25.93 14.71 18.18
N ARG A 102 26.51 13.80 17.40
CA ARG A 102 27.85 13.24 17.60
C ARG A 102 28.89 13.80 16.63
N ILE A 103 28.49 14.67 15.69
CA ILE A 103 29.42 15.43 14.87
C ILE A 103 29.94 16.61 15.70
N PRO A 104 31.26 16.74 15.91
CA PRO A 104 31.83 17.96 16.49
C PRO A 104 31.45 19.15 15.60
N GLU A 105 31.03 20.27 16.18
CA GLU A 105 30.69 21.51 15.46
C GLU A 105 31.83 21.96 14.53
N PHE A 106 31.83 21.45 13.30
CA PHE A 106 32.68 21.87 12.21
C PHE A 106 31.83 21.82 10.95
N ILE A 107 31.31 23.00 10.60
CA ILE A 107 31.11 23.61 9.28
C ILE A 107 30.03 24.67 9.48
N ASN A 108 30.48 25.91 9.63
CA ASN A 108 29.65 27.09 9.79
C ASN A 108 29.56 27.80 8.42
N PRO A 109 28.39 27.91 7.79
CA PRO A 109 28.07 29.07 6.95
C PRO A 109 27.17 29.99 7.77
N GLN A 110 27.62 31.23 7.91
CA GLN A 110 27.01 32.27 8.74
C GLN A 110 25.49 32.43 8.53
N PRO A 111 24.74 32.84 9.58
CA PRO A 111 23.35 33.25 9.41
C PRO A 111 23.28 34.53 8.58
N VAL A 112 22.41 34.53 7.57
CA VAL A 112 21.93 35.76 6.93
C VAL A 112 21.19 36.55 8.00
N VAL A 113 21.78 37.67 8.42
CA VAL A 113 21.15 38.62 9.34
C VAL A 113 20.32 39.60 8.51
N ASP A 114 19.06 39.76 8.91
CA ASP A 114 18.18 40.82 8.42
C ASP A 114 18.85 42.18 8.50
N ILE A 115 18.68 42.96 7.44
CA ILE A 115 19.15 44.34 7.36
C ILE A 115 18.33 45.17 8.34
N GLU A 116 18.90 45.51 9.50
CA GLU A 116 18.57 46.75 10.18
C GLU A 116 19.85 47.52 10.55
N MET A 117 19.88 48.75 10.06
CA MET A 117 20.97 49.70 10.22
C MET A 117 21.09 50.13 11.68
N HIS A 118 22.29 50.02 12.27
CA HIS A 118 23.05 51.16 12.83
C HIS A 118 24.38 50.69 13.47
N LYS A 119 25.49 51.22 12.93
CA LYS A 119 26.89 51.23 13.42
C LYS A 119 27.03 52.05 14.74
N PRO A 120 28.22 52.10 15.40
CA PRO A 120 29.20 51.06 15.76
C PRO A 120 29.88 51.29 17.16
N LYS A 121 30.93 50.48 17.47
CA LYS A 121 32.09 50.67 18.41
C LYS A 121 31.97 50.01 19.79
N GLU A 122 32.99 49.40 20.38
CA GLU A 122 34.45 49.42 20.18
C GLU A 122 35.08 48.12 20.78
N GLU A 123 36.12 47.59 20.14
CA GLU A 123 37.12 46.63 20.65
C GLU A 123 38.21 47.40 21.46
N PRO A 124 39.32 46.83 22.00
CA PRO A 124 39.77 45.42 22.07
C PRO A 124 40.45 45.01 23.43
N GLY A 125 40.86 43.73 23.54
CA GLY A 125 42.27 43.47 23.89
C GLY A 125 42.65 42.46 25.00
N ILE A 126 43.16 41.29 24.55
CA ILE A 126 44.46 40.66 24.93
C ILE A 126 44.60 39.92 26.31
N VAL A 127 44.57 38.57 26.20
CA VAL A 127 45.39 37.43 26.78
C VAL A 127 46.59 37.69 27.75
N PRO A 128 47.21 36.66 28.41
CA PRO A 128 46.72 35.43 29.07
C PRO A 128 47.47 35.02 30.39
N ALA A 129 47.02 33.89 30.99
CA ALA A 129 47.81 32.81 31.64
C ALA A 129 48.16 32.81 33.16
N LEU A 130 47.97 31.60 33.73
CA LEU A 130 48.71 30.87 34.80
C LEU A 130 48.31 31.02 36.30
N THR A 131 47.63 29.95 36.77
CA THR A 131 47.87 29.10 37.97
C THR A 131 47.97 29.70 39.38
N ASN A 132 47.04 29.32 40.28
CA ASN A 132 47.28 28.37 41.39
C ASN A 132 46.11 28.32 42.40
N GLY A 133 45.62 27.10 42.66
CA GLY A 133 45.53 26.52 44.01
C GLY A 133 44.42 26.93 45.01
N THR A 134 43.92 25.89 45.71
CA THR A 134 43.14 25.84 46.97
C THR A 134 41.63 26.12 46.83
N GLY A 135 40.69 25.35 47.37
CA GLY A 135 40.67 24.11 48.17
C GLY A 135 39.25 23.91 48.76
N THR A 136 38.84 22.65 48.95
CA THR A 136 37.77 22.15 49.88
C THR A 136 36.30 22.47 49.52
N SER A 137 35.27 21.62 49.67
CA SER A 137 35.08 20.30 50.31
C SER A 137 33.76 19.62 49.86
N SER A 138 33.77 18.26 49.91
CA SER A 138 32.68 17.32 50.32
C SER A 138 31.35 17.18 49.53
N ILE A 139 31.27 16.19 48.61
CA ILE A 139 30.70 14.80 48.74
C ILE A 139 29.72 14.54 49.95
N PRO A 140 28.69 13.63 49.92
CA PRO A 140 28.42 12.47 49.01
C PRO A 140 26.95 12.17 48.58
N GLU A 141 26.81 11.21 47.64
CA GLU A 141 25.65 10.31 47.39
C GLU A 141 25.30 9.38 48.59
N PRO A 142 24.25 8.54 48.52
CA PRO A 142 24.56 7.11 48.26
C PRO A 142 23.50 6.28 47.51
N LYS A 143 23.95 5.07 47.14
CA LYS A 143 23.33 3.97 46.36
C LYS A 143 22.44 3.00 47.17
N THR A 144 21.48 2.40 46.45
CA THR A 144 20.91 1.02 46.40
C THR A 144 20.96 0.05 47.60
N ILE A 145 19.84 -0.66 47.90
CA ILE A 145 19.75 -2.05 48.42
C ILE A 145 18.43 -2.74 47.94
N SER A 146 18.48 -4.06 47.69
CA SER A 146 17.40 -5.01 47.30
C SER A 146 16.78 -5.78 48.48
N GLU A 147 15.62 -6.45 48.32
CA GLU A 147 15.39 -7.83 48.83
C GLU A 147 14.07 -8.50 48.37
N ASN A 148 14.07 -9.84 48.44
CA ASN A 148 13.14 -10.86 47.91
C ASN A 148 11.80 -11.03 48.67
N GLY A 149 10.83 -11.72 48.04
CA GLY A 149 9.73 -12.42 48.70
C GLY A 149 8.90 -13.30 47.74
N SER A 150 8.73 -14.58 48.06
CA SER A 150 8.09 -15.60 47.22
C SER A 150 6.64 -15.97 47.64
N SER A 151 5.89 -16.50 46.66
CA SER A 151 5.02 -17.69 46.71
C SER A 151 3.51 -17.53 46.47
N MET A 152 3.04 -18.56 45.76
CA MET A 152 1.72 -19.20 45.74
C MET A 152 0.73 -18.89 44.60
N GLU A 153 0.48 -19.96 43.85
CA GLU A 153 -0.50 -20.15 42.79
C GLU A 153 -1.94 -20.00 43.29
N THR A 154 -2.81 -19.49 42.42
CA THR A 154 -4.16 -20.04 42.24
C THR A 154 -4.51 -19.99 40.76
N GLN A 155 -4.93 -21.15 40.24
CA GLN A 155 -5.55 -21.33 38.93
C GLN A 155 -6.86 -20.55 38.86
N ASP A 156 -7.06 -19.84 37.74
CA ASP A 156 -8.22 -20.01 36.85
C ASP A 156 -8.07 -19.04 35.68
N LYS A 157 -7.34 -19.47 34.64
CA LYS A 157 -7.38 -18.80 33.34
C LYS A 157 -8.57 -19.33 32.57
N VAL A 158 -9.73 -18.70 32.77
CA VAL A 158 -10.73 -18.64 31.71
C VAL A 158 -10.17 -17.70 30.65
N VAL A 159 -9.58 -18.27 29.60
CA VAL A 159 -9.23 -17.51 28.39
C VAL A 159 -10.54 -17.27 27.66
N ILE A 160 -11.18 -16.13 27.92
CA ILE A 160 -12.28 -15.63 27.10
C ILE A 160 -11.66 -15.13 25.79
N LEU A 161 -11.99 -15.82 24.71
CA LEU A 161 -11.54 -15.54 23.35
C LEU A 161 -12.46 -14.46 22.74
N GLU A 162 -12.03 -13.20 22.76
CA GLU A 162 -12.78 -12.04 22.25
C GLU A 162 -11.91 -11.17 21.33
N GLY A 163 -11.48 -11.71 20.19
CA GLY A 163 -10.56 -11.01 19.28
C GLY A 163 -11.16 -9.76 18.64
N LEU A 164 -12.14 -9.94 17.75
CA LEU A 164 -12.82 -8.84 17.02
C LEU A 164 -14.00 -8.22 17.81
N SER A 165 -14.55 -8.94 18.79
CA SER A 165 -15.66 -8.47 19.63
C SER A 165 -15.27 -7.37 20.62
N THR A 166 -13.97 -7.13 20.83
CA THR A 166 -13.46 -6.01 21.67
C THR A 166 -13.48 -4.66 20.96
N VAL A 167 -13.74 -4.62 19.64
CA VAL A 167 -13.91 -3.36 18.89
C VAL A 167 -15.28 -2.77 19.25
N SER A 168 -15.29 -1.82 20.18
CA SER A 168 -16.52 -1.28 20.80
C SER A 168 -17.13 -0.08 20.08
N ALA A 169 -16.39 0.59 19.21
CA ALA A 169 -16.83 1.80 18.52
C ALA A 169 -17.08 1.53 17.02
N HIS A 170 -18.26 1.94 16.56
CA HIS A 170 -18.58 1.97 15.14
C HIS A 170 -17.83 3.12 14.47
N GLU A 171 -17.41 2.92 13.23
CA GLU A 171 -16.80 3.97 12.40
C GLU A 171 -15.48 4.56 12.96
N GLU A 172 -14.86 3.92 13.95
CA GLU A 172 -13.51 4.22 14.42
C GLU A 172 -12.55 3.05 14.15
N TRP A 173 -11.41 3.36 13.54
CA TRP A 173 -10.37 2.37 13.27
C TRP A 173 -9.64 1.98 14.56
N THR A 174 -9.65 0.69 14.87
CA THR A 174 -8.98 0.14 16.06
C THR A 174 -7.80 -0.74 15.65
N ALA A 175 -6.63 -0.49 16.22
CA ALA A 175 -5.48 -1.39 16.07
C ALA A 175 -5.72 -2.69 16.85
N LEU A 176 -5.67 -3.82 16.16
CA LEU A 176 -5.91 -5.13 16.78
C LEU A 176 -4.67 -5.63 17.53
N SER A 177 -4.91 -6.15 18.73
CA SER A 177 -3.88 -6.82 19.53
C SER A 177 -3.63 -8.23 19.01
N VAL A 178 -2.72 -8.34 18.04
CA VAL A 178 -2.37 -9.65 17.44
C VAL A 178 -1.18 -10.31 18.12
N SER A 179 -1.23 -11.64 18.21
CA SER A 179 -0.17 -12.51 18.75
C SER A 179 0.50 -13.34 17.66
N GLY A 180 1.48 -14.18 18.02
CA GLY A 180 2.20 -15.05 17.08
C GLY A 180 3.33 -14.34 16.31
N GLN A 181 3.86 -15.02 15.29
CA GLN A 181 4.98 -14.49 14.50
C GLN A 181 4.44 -13.49 13.47
N ARG A 182 4.48 -12.21 13.82
CA ARG A 182 4.03 -11.16 12.89
C ARG A 182 4.85 -11.16 11.60
N PRO A 183 4.20 -10.97 10.44
CA PRO A 183 4.89 -10.79 9.17
C PRO A 183 5.78 -9.55 9.18
N LYS A 184 6.83 -9.57 8.35
CA LYS A 184 7.61 -8.34 8.08
C LYS A 184 6.68 -7.22 7.58
N PRO A 185 6.90 -5.96 7.99
CA PRO A 185 6.25 -4.79 7.40
C PRO A 185 6.39 -4.77 5.89
N ARG A 186 5.31 -4.50 5.17
CA ARG A 186 5.27 -4.63 3.71
C ARG A 186 4.16 -3.79 3.10
N TYR A 187 4.28 -3.52 1.82
CA TYR A 187 3.26 -2.92 0.98
C TYR A 187 3.24 -3.64 -0.38
N GLU A 188 2.22 -3.39 -1.20
CA GLU A 188 1.99 -4.06 -2.49
C GLU A 188 1.95 -5.60 -2.37
N HIS A 189 1.58 -6.12 -1.20
CA HIS A 189 1.30 -7.54 -1.02
C HIS A 189 -0.11 -7.84 -1.53
N GLY A 190 -0.35 -9.10 -1.86
CA GLY A 190 -1.70 -9.59 -2.07
C GLY A 190 -2.26 -10.11 -0.76
N ALA A 191 -3.53 -9.83 -0.49
CA ALA A 191 -4.23 -10.39 0.67
C ALA A 191 -5.66 -10.80 0.30
N THR A 192 -6.18 -11.81 0.99
CA THR A 192 -7.57 -12.25 0.84
C THR A 192 -8.08 -12.87 2.14
N VAL A 193 -9.38 -12.79 2.37
CA VAL A 193 -10.04 -13.53 3.46
C VAL A 193 -10.69 -14.76 2.85
N LEU A 194 -10.44 -15.90 3.48
CA LEU A 194 -11.09 -17.15 3.16
C LEU A 194 -11.54 -17.79 4.48
N GLN A 195 -12.85 -17.93 4.65
CA GLN A 195 -13.46 -18.31 5.94
C GLN A 195 -13.02 -17.34 7.05
N ASP A 196 -12.53 -17.86 8.19
CA ASP A 196 -12.08 -17.05 9.33
C ASP A 196 -10.57 -16.73 9.30
N LYS A 197 -9.95 -16.77 8.12
CA LYS A 197 -8.50 -16.60 7.99
C LYS A 197 -8.18 -15.56 6.93
N MET A 198 -7.33 -14.62 7.31
CA MET A 198 -6.73 -13.66 6.39
C MET A 198 -5.38 -14.18 5.93
N PHE A 199 -5.23 -14.37 4.63
CA PHE A 199 -3.97 -14.77 3.99
C PHE A 199 -3.29 -13.55 3.39
N VAL A 200 -1.96 -13.45 3.57
CA VAL A 200 -1.10 -12.41 3.01
C VAL A 200 0.08 -13.08 2.30
N PHE A 201 0.27 -12.75 1.03
CA PHE A 201 1.36 -13.28 0.22
C PHE A 201 2.17 -12.17 -0.42
N GLY A 202 3.49 -12.36 -0.45
CA GLY A 202 4.41 -11.47 -1.16
C GLY A 202 4.44 -10.04 -0.59
N GLY A 203 4.59 -9.07 -1.49
CA GLY A 203 4.79 -7.66 -1.17
C GLY A 203 6.27 -7.25 -1.22
N ASN A 204 6.50 -5.97 -0.96
CA ASN A 204 7.82 -5.36 -1.03
C ASN A 204 8.23 -4.80 0.34
N HIS A 205 9.49 -4.99 0.68
CA HIS A 205 10.14 -4.39 1.84
C HIS A 205 11.58 -4.01 1.49
N ASN A 206 11.92 -2.73 1.60
CA ASN A 206 13.25 -2.19 1.27
C ASN A 206 13.71 -2.56 -0.15
N GLY A 207 12.81 -2.48 -1.13
CA GLY A 207 13.08 -2.80 -2.53
C GLY A 207 13.26 -4.30 -2.80
N ARG A 208 12.91 -5.16 -1.85
CA ARG A 208 12.96 -6.62 -2.01
C ARG A 208 11.56 -7.20 -2.00
N TYR A 209 11.24 -7.94 -3.05
CA TYR A 209 10.02 -8.72 -3.10
C TYR A 209 10.09 -9.91 -2.15
N LEU A 210 8.96 -10.22 -1.55
CA LEU A 210 8.77 -11.28 -0.58
C LEU A 210 8.04 -12.46 -1.24
N SER A 211 8.21 -13.67 -0.69
CA SER A 211 7.56 -14.90 -1.15
C SER A 211 6.99 -15.74 0.01
N ASP A 212 6.92 -15.16 1.20
CA ASP A 212 6.31 -15.81 2.35
C ASP A 212 4.78 -15.73 2.27
N LEU A 213 4.12 -16.82 2.67
CA LEU A 213 2.68 -16.86 2.88
C LEU A 213 2.42 -16.81 4.39
N GLN A 214 1.66 -15.81 4.79
CA GLN A 214 1.36 -15.49 6.18
C GLN A 214 -0.15 -15.62 6.37
N VAL A 215 -0.57 -16.14 7.52
CA VAL A 215 -1.99 -16.28 7.84
C VAL A 215 -2.27 -15.73 9.23
N LEU A 216 -3.29 -14.88 9.31
CA LEU A 216 -3.89 -14.42 10.55
C LEU A 216 -5.20 -15.18 10.76
N ASP A 217 -5.27 -15.95 11.85
CA ASP A 217 -6.55 -16.46 12.32
C ASP A 217 -7.35 -15.30 12.90
N LEU A 218 -8.51 -14.98 12.31
CA LEU A 218 -9.31 -13.82 12.71
C LEU A 218 -10.06 -14.07 14.02
N LYS A 219 -10.29 -15.33 14.41
CA LYS A 219 -10.95 -15.67 15.68
C LYS A 219 -9.99 -15.49 16.85
N SER A 220 -8.77 -16.00 16.72
CA SER A 220 -7.76 -15.94 17.78
C SER A 220 -6.78 -14.77 17.67
N LEU A 221 -6.88 -13.98 16.58
CA LEU A 221 -5.94 -12.90 16.24
C LEU A 221 -4.47 -13.32 16.33
N THR A 222 -4.17 -14.51 15.82
CA THR A 222 -2.84 -15.12 15.90
C THR A 222 -2.23 -15.27 14.52
N TRP A 223 -1.06 -14.67 14.32
CA TRP A 223 -0.26 -14.84 13.11
C TRP A 223 0.52 -16.15 13.13
N SER A 224 0.57 -16.80 11.97
CA SER A 224 1.48 -17.90 11.68
C SER A 224 1.96 -17.84 10.24
N LYS A 225 3.15 -18.41 10.01
CA LYS A 225 3.70 -18.58 8.66
C LYS A 225 3.29 -19.94 8.12
N ILE A 226 2.85 -19.98 6.86
CA ILE A 226 2.59 -21.22 6.15
C ILE A 226 3.83 -21.59 5.33
N ASP A 227 4.41 -22.76 5.60
CA ASP A 227 5.48 -23.33 4.79
C ASP A 227 4.89 -24.01 3.55
N ALA A 228 4.44 -23.17 2.62
CA ALA A 228 3.81 -23.58 1.39
C ALA A 228 4.84 -24.18 0.41
N LYS A 229 4.47 -25.28 -0.24
CA LYS A 229 5.30 -25.95 -1.25
C LYS A 229 4.77 -25.66 -2.65
N LEU A 230 5.63 -25.44 -3.64
CA LEU A 230 5.20 -25.46 -5.03
C LEU A 230 5.09 -26.91 -5.49
N GLN A 231 3.93 -27.28 -6.02
CA GLN A 231 3.74 -28.58 -6.66
C GLN A 231 4.57 -28.60 -7.95
N ALA A 232 5.57 -29.49 -8.02
CA ALA A 232 6.38 -29.64 -9.21
C ALA A 232 5.51 -30.21 -10.35
N GLY A 233 5.45 -29.50 -11.47
CA GLY A 233 5.01 -30.10 -12.74
C GLY A 233 5.98 -31.22 -13.14
N THR A 234 5.53 -32.12 -14.01
CA THR A 234 6.27 -33.29 -14.53
C THR A 234 7.53 -32.90 -15.32
N SER A 235 8.55 -32.34 -14.68
CA SER A 235 9.89 -32.14 -15.23
C SER A 235 10.93 -32.24 -14.11
N ASP A 236 11.87 -33.16 -14.29
CA ASP A 236 12.94 -33.50 -13.36
C ASP A 236 13.87 -32.32 -13.06
N SER A 237 13.67 -31.65 -11.93
CA SER A 237 14.78 -31.21 -11.08
C SER A 237 14.31 -31.00 -9.64
N ALA A 238 14.79 -31.86 -8.74
CA ALA A 238 14.50 -31.82 -7.31
C ALA A 238 15.28 -30.68 -6.62
N LYS A 239 14.95 -29.44 -6.94
CA LYS A 239 15.08 -28.31 -6.00
C LYS A 239 13.66 -28.03 -5.51
N THR A 240 13.46 -27.93 -4.20
CA THR A 240 12.22 -27.42 -3.61
C THR A 240 11.87 -26.11 -4.28
N ALA A 241 10.97 -26.17 -5.27
CA ALA A 241 10.58 -25.00 -6.02
C ALA A 241 9.76 -24.15 -5.05
N GLN A 242 10.27 -22.96 -4.74
CA GLN A 242 9.56 -21.97 -3.95
C GLN A 242 8.92 -21.00 -4.93
N VAL A 243 7.73 -20.51 -4.62
CA VAL A 243 7.09 -19.49 -5.46
C VAL A 243 7.99 -18.27 -5.56
N SER A 244 8.18 -17.77 -6.78
CA SER A 244 8.98 -16.57 -7.02
C SER A 244 8.45 -15.39 -6.19
N PRO A 245 9.32 -14.62 -5.51
CA PRO A 245 8.92 -13.41 -4.82
C PRO A 245 8.26 -12.40 -5.75
N CYS A 246 7.18 -11.77 -5.28
CA CYS A 246 6.41 -10.81 -6.08
C CYS A 246 5.76 -9.71 -5.23
N ALA A 247 5.44 -8.60 -5.89
CA ALA A 247 4.68 -7.46 -5.34
C ALA A 247 3.72 -6.90 -6.42
N GLY A 248 2.69 -6.15 -6.02
CA GLY A 248 1.71 -5.53 -6.94
C GLY A 248 0.75 -6.54 -7.59
N HIS A 249 0.64 -7.75 -7.03
CA HIS A 249 -0.28 -8.79 -7.47
C HIS A 249 -1.58 -8.76 -6.65
N SER A 250 -2.63 -9.39 -7.14
CA SER A 250 -3.90 -9.53 -6.43
C SER A 250 -4.08 -10.96 -5.92
N LEU A 251 -4.59 -11.13 -4.69
CA LEU A 251 -5.09 -12.41 -4.20
C LEU A 251 -6.61 -12.43 -4.27
N ILE A 252 -7.17 -13.38 -5.01
CA ILE A 252 -8.61 -13.50 -5.23
C ILE A 252 -9.11 -14.84 -4.69
N SER A 253 -9.95 -14.82 -3.67
CA SER A 253 -10.59 -16.02 -3.14
C SER A 253 -11.71 -16.48 -4.10
N CYS A 254 -11.75 -17.79 -4.34
CA CYS A 254 -12.77 -18.42 -5.17
C CYS A 254 -13.00 -19.84 -4.65
N GLY A 255 -14.23 -20.11 -4.19
CA GLY A 255 -14.55 -21.35 -3.49
C GLY A 255 -13.69 -21.54 -2.24
N ASN A 256 -12.99 -22.68 -2.15
CA ASN A 256 -12.13 -23.04 -1.01
C ASN A 256 -10.64 -22.77 -1.25
N LYS A 257 -10.31 -22.03 -2.30
CA LYS A 257 -8.94 -21.73 -2.73
C LYS A 257 -8.80 -20.24 -3.01
N PHE A 258 -7.59 -19.82 -3.32
CA PHE A 258 -7.37 -18.48 -3.85
C PHE A 258 -6.28 -18.46 -4.93
N PHE A 259 -6.38 -17.47 -5.80
CA PHE A 259 -5.46 -17.24 -6.90
C PHE A 259 -4.57 -16.03 -6.61
N SER A 260 -3.29 -16.13 -6.96
CA SER A 260 -2.37 -15.00 -7.12
C SER A 260 -2.26 -14.69 -8.60
N VAL A 261 -2.65 -13.47 -8.97
CA VAL A 261 -2.72 -13.01 -10.36
C VAL A 261 -1.87 -11.76 -10.53
N ALA A 262 -1.07 -11.75 -11.60
CA ALA A 262 -0.20 -10.64 -12.00
C ALA A 262 0.90 -10.31 -10.97
N GLY A 263 1.35 -9.05 -10.96
CA GLY A 263 2.41 -8.52 -10.12
C GLY A 263 3.79 -8.57 -10.75
N HIS A 264 4.68 -7.78 -10.15
CA HIS A 264 6.09 -7.71 -10.50
C HIS A 264 6.89 -8.80 -9.80
N THR A 265 7.77 -9.44 -10.56
CA THR A 265 8.83 -10.30 -10.08
C THR A 265 10.18 -9.70 -10.50
N LYS A 266 11.27 -10.17 -9.88
CA LYS A 266 12.62 -9.72 -10.26
C LYS A 266 12.95 -10.08 -11.72
N ASP A 267 12.50 -11.25 -12.14
CA ASP A 267 12.61 -11.77 -13.49
C ASP A 267 11.18 -11.92 -14.03
N PRO A 268 10.60 -10.86 -14.62
CA PRO A 268 9.21 -10.87 -15.10
C PRO A 268 9.06 -11.83 -16.27
N SER A 269 7.95 -12.56 -16.28
CA SER A 269 7.48 -13.27 -17.47
C SER A 269 6.96 -12.26 -18.50
N ASP A 270 6.87 -12.68 -19.76
CA ASP A 270 6.27 -11.83 -20.81
C ASP A 270 4.77 -11.61 -20.57
N SER A 271 4.09 -12.60 -19.98
CA SER A 271 2.64 -12.58 -19.73
C SER A 271 2.30 -12.83 -18.25
N ILE A 272 1.08 -12.46 -17.86
CA ILE A 272 0.55 -12.70 -16.51
C ILE A 272 0.59 -14.20 -16.20
N THR A 273 1.14 -14.53 -15.04
CA THR A 273 1.07 -15.89 -14.47
C THR A 273 -0.07 -15.96 -13.45
N VAL A 274 -0.79 -17.08 -13.48
CA VAL A 274 -1.85 -17.39 -12.50
C VAL A 274 -1.34 -18.53 -11.62
N LYS A 275 -1.34 -18.31 -10.31
CA LYS A 275 -0.96 -19.34 -9.33
C LYS A 275 -2.15 -19.60 -8.42
N GLU A 276 -2.47 -20.86 -8.19
CA GLU A 276 -3.51 -21.26 -7.25
C GLU A 276 -2.87 -21.73 -5.96
N PHE A 277 -3.43 -21.36 -4.82
CA PHE A 277 -3.09 -21.94 -3.54
C PHE A 277 -4.25 -22.75 -3.00
N ASP A 278 -3.95 -23.97 -2.57
CA ASP A 278 -4.87 -24.84 -1.84
C ASP A 278 -4.52 -24.83 -0.34
N PRO A 279 -5.37 -24.24 0.52
CA PRO A 279 -5.15 -24.20 1.96
C PRO A 279 -5.23 -25.56 2.65
N HIS A 280 -5.86 -26.57 2.04
CA HIS A 280 -5.99 -27.90 2.64
C HIS A 280 -4.68 -28.68 2.52
N THR A 281 -4.01 -28.59 1.38
CA THR A 281 -2.74 -29.26 1.12
C THR A 281 -1.52 -28.36 1.42
N CYS A 282 -1.75 -27.07 1.65
CA CYS A 282 -0.71 -26.04 1.79
C CYS A 282 0.23 -26.00 0.57
N THR A 283 -0.32 -26.13 -0.63
CA THR A 283 0.45 -26.15 -1.87
C THR A 283 0.06 -25.04 -2.83
N TRP A 284 1.06 -24.44 -3.45
CA TRP A 284 0.90 -23.63 -4.64
C TRP A 284 0.97 -24.50 -5.89
N SER A 285 0.19 -24.19 -6.91
CA SER A 285 0.30 -24.73 -8.25
C SER A 285 0.33 -23.58 -9.27
N ILE A 286 1.10 -23.74 -10.34
CA ILE A 286 1.02 -22.82 -11.48
C ILE A 286 -0.13 -23.30 -12.35
N VAL A 287 -1.14 -22.46 -12.50
CA VAL A 287 -2.32 -22.78 -13.30
C VAL A 287 -1.97 -22.59 -14.76
N ARG A 288 -2.15 -23.65 -15.55
CA ARG A 288 -2.03 -23.56 -17.00
C ARG A 288 -3.25 -22.80 -17.53
N THR A 289 -2.98 -21.70 -18.22
CA THR A 289 -4.01 -20.90 -18.89
C THR A 289 -3.87 -21.01 -20.42
N TYR A 290 -4.94 -20.67 -21.11
CA TYR A 290 -5.07 -20.74 -22.57
C TYR A 290 -5.48 -19.37 -23.13
N GLY A 291 -5.62 -19.26 -24.45
CA GLY A 291 -6.01 -18.01 -25.10
C GLY A 291 -4.86 -17.00 -25.21
N LYS A 292 -5.19 -15.71 -25.05
CA LYS A 292 -4.23 -14.59 -25.17
C LYS A 292 -3.95 -13.96 -23.81
N PRO A 293 -3.00 -14.50 -23.02
CA PRO A 293 -2.72 -13.93 -21.72
C PRO A 293 -2.15 -12.51 -21.85
N PRO A 294 -2.62 -11.54 -21.04
CA PRO A 294 -2.10 -10.18 -21.01
C PRO A 294 -0.60 -10.11 -20.68
N VAL A 295 0.06 -9.03 -21.10
CA VAL A 295 1.44 -8.73 -20.69
C VAL A 295 1.56 -8.69 -19.16
N SER A 296 2.68 -9.19 -18.62
CA SER A 296 2.95 -9.12 -17.18
C SER A 296 2.99 -7.67 -16.70
N ARG A 297 2.32 -7.40 -15.59
CA ARG A 297 2.06 -6.05 -15.07
C ARG A 297 1.87 -6.06 -13.55
N GLY A 298 2.03 -4.90 -12.92
CA GLY A 298 1.66 -4.65 -11.52
C GLY A 298 0.78 -3.41 -11.39
N GLY A 299 0.15 -3.23 -10.22
CA GLY A 299 -0.76 -2.11 -9.99
C GLY A 299 -2.05 -2.17 -10.80
N GLN A 300 -2.36 -3.31 -11.41
CA GLN A 300 -3.66 -3.61 -12.03
C GLN A 300 -4.73 -3.85 -10.97
N SER A 301 -5.99 -3.67 -11.35
CA SER A 301 -7.10 -4.26 -10.60
C SER A 301 -7.45 -5.63 -11.15
N VAL A 302 -7.89 -6.54 -10.26
CA VAL A 302 -8.44 -7.85 -10.62
C VAL A 302 -9.74 -8.02 -9.82
N THR A 303 -10.87 -8.15 -10.52
CA THR A 303 -12.20 -8.25 -9.90
C THR A 303 -12.85 -9.57 -10.31
N LEU A 304 -13.34 -10.34 -9.33
CA LEU A 304 -14.15 -11.52 -9.60
C LEU A 304 -15.59 -11.08 -9.92
N VAL A 305 -16.11 -11.52 -11.06
CA VAL A 305 -17.51 -11.31 -11.49
C VAL A 305 -18.07 -12.67 -11.87
N GLY A 306 -19.00 -13.21 -11.07
CA GLY A 306 -19.43 -14.60 -11.20
C GLY A 306 -18.25 -15.58 -11.14
N THR A 307 -17.99 -16.30 -12.23
CA THR A 307 -16.88 -17.27 -12.39
C THR A 307 -15.70 -16.72 -13.20
N THR A 308 -15.62 -15.41 -13.36
CA THR A 308 -14.70 -14.76 -14.29
C THR A 308 -13.86 -13.70 -13.59
N LEU A 309 -12.55 -13.66 -13.86
CA LEU A 309 -11.69 -12.57 -13.41
C LEU A 309 -11.58 -11.50 -14.48
N VAL A 310 -11.92 -10.27 -14.13
CA VAL A 310 -11.75 -9.10 -14.98
C VAL A 310 -10.51 -8.34 -14.52
N VAL A 311 -9.54 -8.15 -15.41
CA VAL A 311 -8.28 -7.45 -15.18
C VAL A 311 -8.28 -6.13 -15.95
N PHE A 312 -7.98 -5.02 -15.27
CA PHE A 312 -7.91 -3.71 -15.89
C PHE A 312 -6.64 -2.94 -15.53
N GLY A 313 -6.03 -2.31 -16.54
CA GLY A 313 -4.92 -1.37 -16.40
C GLY A 313 -3.63 -1.98 -15.83
N GLY A 314 -2.89 -1.17 -15.06
CA GLY A 314 -1.59 -1.50 -14.48
C GLY A 314 -0.40 -0.92 -15.26
N GLU A 315 0.80 -1.28 -14.84
CA GLU A 315 2.07 -0.90 -15.48
C GLU A 315 2.89 -2.14 -15.84
N ASP A 316 3.38 -2.22 -17.08
CA ASP A 316 4.24 -3.31 -17.54
C ASP A 316 5.72 -3.13 -17.14
N ALA A 317 6.55 -4.14 -17.41
CA ALA A 317 7.99 -4.08 -17.11
C ALA A 317 8.77 -2.98 -17.88
N LYS A 318 8.19 -2.41 -18.94
CA LYS A 318 8.74 -1.29 -19.72
C LYS A 318 8.25 0.06 -19.22
N ARG A 319 7.52 0.09 -18.10
CA ARG A 319 6.90 1.27 -17.50
C ARG A 319 5.79 1.88 -18.37
N CYS A 320 5.19 1.06 -19.24
CA CYS A 320 4.02 1.44 -20.01
C CYS A 320 2.79 1.27 -19.13
N LEU A 321 2.10 2.38 -18.87
CA LEU A 321 0.79 2.37 -18.23
C LEU A 321 -0.25 1.85 -19.22
N LEU A 322 -1.18 1.05 -18.72
CA LEU A 322 -2.16 0.34 -19.52
C LEU A 322 -3.59 0.77 -19.13
N ASN A 323 -4.53 0.59 -20.05
CA ASN A 323 -5.98 0.72 -19.85
C ASN A 323 -6.76 -0.36 -20.63
N ASP A 324 -6.10 -1.47 -20.93
CA ASP A 324 -6.71 -2.62 -21.58
C ASP A 324 -7.55 -3.43 -20.57
N LEU A 325 -8.54 -4.15 -21.11
CA LEU A 325 -9.43 -5.02 -20.36
C LEU A 325 -9.18 -6.47 -20.79
N HIS A 326 -8.93 -7.34 -19.82
CA HIS A 326 -8.75 -8.78 -20.06
C HIS A 326 -9.67 -9.57 -19.16
N ILE A 327 -10.14 -10.68 -19.68
CA ILE A 327 -11.02 -11.59 -18.97
C ILE A 327 -10.37 -12.97 -18.88
N LEU A 328 -10.35 -13.56 -17.69
CA LEU A 328 -10.02 -14.97 -17.47
C LEU A 328 -11.26 -15.70 -16.97
N ASP A 329 -11.78 -16.60 -17.80
CA ASP A 329 -12.79 -17.56 -17.40
C ASP A 329 -12.15 -18.63 -16.49
N LEU A 330 -12.63 -18.78 -15.25
CA LEU A 330 -12.04 -19.72 -14.27
C LEU A 330 -12.49 -21.16 -14.47
N GLU A 331 -13.53 -21.43 -15.26
CA GLU A 331 -13.97 -22.79 -15.57
C GLU A 331 -13.08 -23.41 -16.67
N THR A 332 -12.75 -22.63 -17.69
CA THR A 332 -11.95 -23.05 -18.84
C THR A 332 -10.48 -22.66 -18.72
N MET A 333 -10.15 -21.74 -17.81
CA MET A 333 -8.82 -21.12 -17.67
C MET A 333 -8.33 -20.46 -18.96
N THR A 334 -9.25 -19.82 -19.70
CA THR A 334 -8.96 -19.16 -20.99
C THR A 334 -8.98 -17.65 -20.85
N TRP A 335 -7.93 -17.00 -21.37
CA TRP A 335 -7.83 -15.55 -21.46
C TRP A 335 -8.40 -15.03 -22.77
N ASP A 336 -9.20 -13.96 -22.66
CA ASP A 336 -9.68 -13.18 -23.78
C ASP A 336 -9.33 -11.70 -23.59
N ASP A 337 -8.88 -11.07 -24.68
CA ASP A 337 -8.76 -9.63 -24.82
C ASP A 337 -10.12 -9.04 -25.17
N VAL A 338 -10.57 -8.04 -24.40
CA VAL A 338 -11.94 -7.53 -24.53
C VAL A 338 -11.93 -6.07 -24.92
N ASP A 339 -12.51 -5.79 -26.09
CA ASP A 339 -12.80 -4.45 -26.53
C ASP A 339 -14.12 -3.97 -25.93
N ALA A 340 -14.11 -2.74 -25.41
CA ALA A 340 -15.29 -2.06 -24.90
C ALA A 340 -15.44 -0.71 -25.58
N ILE A 341 -16.67 -0.29 -25.81
CA ILE A 341 -16.99 1.00 -26.43
C ILE A 341 -17.16 2.08 -25.35
N GLY A 342 -17.42 3.32 -25.78
CA GLY A 342 -17.64 4.44 -24.86
C GLY A 342 -16.35 5.14 -24.45
N THR A 343 -16.32 5.72 -23.24
CA THR A 343 -15.18 6.51 -22.74
C THR A 343 -14.41 5.72 -21.67
N PRO A 344 -13.38 4.94 -22.05
CA PRO A 344 -12.61 4.16 -21.09
C PRO A 344 -11.77 5.07 -20.17
N PRO A 345 -11.34 4.56 -19.01
CA PRO A 345 -10.35 5.25 -18.20
C PRO A 345 -9.04 5.44 -18.97
N ALA A 346 -8.38 6.58 -18.78
CA ALA A 346 -7.01 6.78 -19.26
C ALA A 346 -6.03 5.73 -18.65
N PRO A 347 -4.90 5.41 -19.33
CA PRO A 347 -3.88 4.50 -18.81
C PRO A 347 -3.44 4.84 -17.38
N ARG A 348 -3.47 3.84 -16.49
CA ARG A 348 -3.31 4.03 -15.05
C ARG A 348 -2.84 2.78 -14.30
N SER A 349 -2.11 2.98 -13.22
CA SER A 349 -1.80 1.96 -12.20
C SER A 349 -2.38 2.37 -10.84
N ASP A 350 -2.40 1.43 -9.91
CA ASP A 350 -2.69 1.64 -8.48
C ASP A 350 -4.06 2.29 -8.23
N HIS A 351 -5.01 1.95 -9.10
CA HIS A 351 -6.43 2.22 -8.94
C HIS A 351 -7.10 1.05 -8.22
N VAL A 352 -8.35 1.24 -7.81
CA VAL A 352 -9.18 0.16 -7.27
C VAL A 352 -10.36 -0.09 -8.20
N ALA A 353 -10.87 -1.31 -8.14
CA ALA A 353 -12.07 -1.73 -8.84
C ALA A 353 -13.06 -2.41 -7.90
N ALA A 354 -14.34 -2.34 -8.23
CA ALA A 354 -15.42 -3.08 -7.57
C ALA A 354 -16.42 -3.58 -8.62
N CYS A 355 -17.03 -4.73 -8.34
CA CYS A 355 -18.19 -5.19 -9.08
C CYS A 355 -19.46 -4.88 -8.30
N HIS A 356 -20.44 -4.32 -8.99
CA HIS A 356 -21.80 -4.14 -8.48
C HIS A 356 -22.79 -4.98 -9.31
N ALA A 357 -23.67 -5.71 -8.61
CA ALA A 357 -24.76 -6.48 -9.21
C ALA A 357 -24.33 -7.51 -10.29
N ASP A 358 -23.10 -8.03 -10.22
CA ASP A 358 -22.50 -8.91 -11.24
C ASP A 358 -22.54 -8.36 -12.68
N ARG A 359 -22.72 -7.04 -12.83
CA ARG A 359 -22.92 -6.38 -14.13
C ARG A 359 -22.06 -5.15 -14.30
N TYR A 360 -21.88 -4.36 -13.26
CA TYR A 360 -21.18 -3.09 -13.38
C TYR A 360 -19.79 -3.20 -12.76
N LEU A 361 -18.76 -2.98 -13.57
CA LEU A 361 -17.39 -2.83 -13.09
C LEU A 361 -17.10 -1.34 -12.88
N LEU A 362 -16.88 -0.95 -11.64
CA LEU A 362 -16.53 0.41 -11.26
C LEU A 362 -15.01 0.52 -11.10
N ILE A 363 -14.40 1.56 -11.68
CA ILE A 363 -12.98 1.88 -11.57
C ILE A 363 -12.83 3.27 -10.95
N PHE A 364 -12.05 3.39 -9.88
CA PHE A 364 -11.83 4.67 -9.19
C PHE A 364 -10.35 4.99 -8.96
N GLY A 365 -9.96 6.19 -9.34
CA GLY A 365 -8.65 6.78 -9.05
C GLY A 365 -7.51 6.14 -9.83
N GLY A 366 -6.36 6.01 -9.18
CA GLY A 366 -5.10 5.55 -9.77
C GLY A 366 -4.24 6.70 -10.24
N GLY A 367 -3.09 6.38 -10.83
CA GLY A 367 -2.10 7.36 -11.25
C GLY A 367 -1.55 7.11 -12.64
N SER A 368 -1.17 8.22 -13.28
CA SER A 368 -0.12 8.23 -14.28
C SER A 368 1.23 8.57 -13.62
N HIS A 369 2.30 8.58 -14.41
CA HIS A 369 3.62 9.07 -13.97
C HIS A 369 3.61 10.53 -13.47
N ALA A 370 2.60 11.33 -13.82
CA ALA A 370 2.53 12.75 -13.50
C ALA A 370 1.38 13.13 -12.56
N THR A 371 0.26 12.41 -12.61
CA THR A 371 -1.00 12.83 -11.99
C THR A 371 -1.76 11.66 -11.40
N CYS A 372 -2.31 11.85 -10.20
CA CYS A 372 -3.36 10.96 -9.69
C CYS A 372 -4.73 11.40 -10.23
N PHE A 373 -5.65 10.45 -10.34
CA PHE A 373 -7.02 10.66 -10.80
C PHE A 373 -8.01 10.54 -9.63
N ASN A 374 -9.19 11.14 -9.78
CA ASN A 374 -10.37 10.95 -8.92
C ASN A 374 -11.65 10.75 -9.76
N ASP A 375 -11.49 10.31 -11.00
CA ASP A 375 -12.60 9.93 -11.85
C ASP A 375 -13.16 8.58 -11.43
N LEU A 376 -14.48 8.44 -11.61
CA LEU A 376 -15.19 7.18 -11.51
C LEU A 376 -15.64 6.79 -12.93
N HIS A 377 -15.22 5.61 -13.37
CA HIS A 377 -15.70 5.01 -14.61
C HIS A 377 -16.52 3.77 -14.28
N VAL A 378 -17.55 3.51 -15.08
CA VAL A 378 -18.42 2.35 -14.94
C VAL A 378 -18.52 1.65 -16.29
N LEU A 379 -18.10 0.39 -16.33
CA LEU A 379 -18.32 -0.49 -17.46
C LEU A 379 -19.55 -1.35 -17.17
N ASP A 380 -20.55 -1.27 -18.04
CA ASP A 380 -21.61 -2.27 -18.08
C ASP A 380 -21.08 -3.52 -18.80
N LEU A 381 -20.86 -4.60 -18.06
CA LEU A 381 -20.30 -5.86 -18.57
C LEU A 381 -21.28 -6.61 -19.48
N GLN A 382 -22.56 -6.24 -19.48
CA GLN A 382 -23.55 -6.80 -20.40
C GLN A 382 -23.49 -6.15 -21.78
N THR A 383 -23.36 -4.82 -21.81
CA THR A 383 -23.29 -4.06 -23.08
C THR A 383 -21.87 -3.80 -23.55
N MET A 384 -20.88 -4.04 -22.69
CA MET A 384 -19.47 -3.72 -22.89
C MET A 384 -19.24 -2.23 -23.21
N GLU A 385 -19.97 -1.34 -22.53
CA GLU A 385 -19.91 0.09 -22.72
C GLU A 385 -19.41 0.82 -21.47
N TRP A 386 -18.35 1.62 -21.63
CA TRP A 386 -17.83 2.51 -20.61
C TRP A 386 -18.61 3.81 -20.54
N SER A 387 -18.98 4.17 -19.33
CA SER A 387 -19.57 5.46 -18.98
C SER A 387 -18.75 6.17 -17.90
N ARG A 388 -18.94 7.48 -17.78
CA ARG A 388 -18.35 8.32 -16.73
C ARG A 388 -19.47 9.07 -16.00
N PRO A 389 -20.20 8.39 -15.10
CA PRO A 389 -21.39 8.96 -14.50
C PRO A 389 -21.06 10.11 -13.55
N LYS A 390 -22.06 10.97 -13.33
CA LYS A 390 -21.96 12.04 -12.36
C LYS A 390 -21.98 11.46 -10.95
N GLN A 391 -21.03 11.91 -10.13
CA GLN A 391 -20.90 11.49 -8.73
C GLN A 391 -21.61 12.49 -7.81
N GLN A 392 -22.10 12.02 -6.68
CA GLN A 392 -22.76 12.83 -5.65
C GLN A 392 -21.98 12.76 -4.33
N GLY A 393 -22.22 13.73 -3.45
CA GLY A 393 -21.57 13.79 -2.13
C GLY A 393 -20.12 14.32 -2.15
N PRO A 394 -19.34 14.10 -1.08
CA PRO A 394 -17.94 14.50 -0.98
C PRO A 394 -17.06 13.64 -1.90
N ILE A 395 -16.94 14.06 -3.16
CA ILE A 395 -16.11 13.38 -4.16
C ILE A 395 -14.66 13.29 -3.65
N PRO A 396 -14.05 12.08 -3.62
CA PRO A 396 -12.70 11.92 -3.10
C PRO A 396 -11.68 12.77 -3.88
N SER A 397 -10.65 13.22 -3.16
CA SER A 397 -9.48 13.84 -3.79
C SER A 397 -8.69 12.84 -4.65
N PRO A 398 -7.93 13.31 -5.67
CA PRO A 398 -7.11 12.45 -6.52
C PRO A 398 -6.11 11.61 -5.73
N ARG A 399 -6.09 10.30 -6.01
CA ARG A 399 -5.31 9.33 -5.26
C ARG A 399 -4.92 8.10 -6.06
N ALA A 400 -3.77 7.53 -5.71
CA ALA A 400 -3.29 6.24 -6.16
C ALA A 400 -2.78 5.42 -4.95
N GLY A 401 -2.71 4.10 -5.11
CA GLY A 401 -2.22 3.18 -4.08
C GLY A 401 -3.18 2.96 -2.92
N HIS A 402 -4.42 3.45 -3.03
CA HIS A 402 -5.50 3.18 -2.08
C HIS A 402 -6.00 1.75 -2.21
N ALA A 403 -6.68 1.28 -1.17
CA ALA A 403 -7.31 -0.04 -1.13
C ALA A 403 -8.83 0.11 -1.13
N GLY A 404 -9.53 -0.89 -1.65
CA GLY A 404 -10.99 -0.91 -1.71
C GLY A 404 -11.59 -2.26 -1.33
N ALA A 405 -12.75 -2.25 -0.69
CA ALA A 405 -13.51 -3.44 -0.31
C ALA A 405 -15.02 -3.17 -0.41
N THR A 406 -15.78 -4.12 -0.94
CA THR A 406 -17.24 -4.03 -1.06
C THR A 406 -17.92 -4.72 0.13
N VAL A 407 -18.93 -4.06 0.70
CA VAL A 407 -19.82 -4.64 1.71
C VAL A 407 -21.25 -4.22 1.38
N GLY A 408 -22.06 -5.19 0.95
CA GLY A 408 -23.40 -4.93 0.40
C GLY A 408 -23.34 -3.95 -0.77
N GLU A 409 -24.15 -2.89 -0.70
CA GLU A 409 -24.26 -1.83 -1.71
C GLU A 409 -23.14 -0.78 -1.66
N ASN A 410 -22.25 -0.87 -0.66
CA ASN A 410 -21.24 0.15 -0.41
C ASN A 410 -19.85 -0.35 -0.79
N TRP A 411 -19.11 0.49 -1.51
CA TRP A 411 -17.71 0.30 -1.81
C TRP A 411 -16.86 1.24 -0.97
N TYR A 412 -16.11 0.66 -0.03
CA TYR A 412 -15.24 1.40 0.89
C TYR A 412 -13.87 1.58 0.27
N ILE A 413 -13.30 2.78 0.40
CA ILE A 413 -11.97 3.15 -0.08
C ILE A 413 -11.17 3.77 1.07
N VAL A 414 -9.95 3.28 1.25
CA VAL A 414 -9.04 3.69 2.34
C VAL A 414 -7.64 3.95 1.81
N GLY A 415 -7.02 5.01 2.34
CA GLY A 415 -5.62 5.31 2.11
C GLY A 415 -5.33 5.87 0.72
N GLY A 416 -4.14 5.52 0.23
CA GLY A 416 -3.54 6.11 -0.96
C GLY A 416 -3.19 7.58 -0.77
N GLY A 417 -2.80 8.21 -1.86
CA GLY A 417 -2.39 9.60 -1.84
C GLY A 417 -2.08 10.15 -3.20
N ASN A 418 -1.66 11.41 -3.21
CA ASN A 418 -1.02 12.02 -4.36
C ASN A 418 0.47 12.26 -4.05
N ASN A 419 1.18 12.80 -5.03
CA ASN A 419 2.61 13.10 -4.91
C ASN A 419 2.98 14.11 -3.80
N LYS A 420 2.01 14.69 -3.08
CA LYS A 420 2.21 15.65 -1.99
C LYS A 420 1.87 15.06 -0.62
N SER A 421 0.80 14.28 -0.51
CA SER A 421 0.33 13.74 0.78
C SER A 421 -0.54 12.49 0.61
N GLY A 422 -0.43 11.58 1.58
CA GLY A 422 -1.42 10.52 1.80
C GLY A 422 -2.75 11.09 2.28
N VAL A 423 -3.82 10.32 2.14
CA VAL A 423 -5.18 10.71 2.55
C VAL A 423 -5.63 9.91 3.76
N SER A 424 -6.25 10.60 4.72
CA SER A 424 -6.68 10.01 5.99
C SER A 424 -8.17 9.66 6.07
N GLU A 425 -8.93 9.96 5.03
CA GLU A 425 -10.36 9.70 4.97
C GLU A 425 -10.61 8.25 4.55
N THR A 426 -11.52 7.58 5.26
CA THR A 426 -12.23 6.39 4.80
C THR A 426 -13.53 6.84 4.16
N LEU A 427 -13.70 6.49 2.89
CA LEU A 427 -14.84 6.90 2.08
C LEU A 427 -15.66 5.67 1.72
N ALA A 428 -16.97 5.83 1.57
CA ALA A 428 -17.85 4.82 1.01
C ALA A 428 -18.60 5.40 -0.19
N LEU A 429 -18.65 4.66 -1.29
CA LEU A 429 -19.53 4.92 -2.43
C LEU A 429 -20.71 3.96 -2.34
N ASN A 430 -21.94 4.48 -2.24
CA ASN A 430 -23.11 3.66 -2.56
C ASN A 430 -23.12 3.40 -4.07
N MET A 431 -22.92 2.14 -4.48
CA MET A 431 -22.70 1.79 -5.90
C MET A 431 -23.98 1.94 -6.74
N SER A 432 -25.16 1.82 -6.12
CA SER A 432 -26.45 2.00 -6.81
C SER A 432 -26.77 3.48 -7.08
N THR A 433 -26.50 4.37 -6.13
CA THR A 433 -26.83 5.81 -6.24
C THR A 433 -25.65 6.69 -6.66
N LEU A 434 -24.44 6.12 -6.68
CA LEU A 434 -23.17 6.83 -6.93
C LEU A 434 -22.95 8.02 -6.00
N ALA A 435 -23.40 7.88 -4.76
CA ALA A 435 -23.24 8.88 -3.71
C ALA A 435 -22.09 8.48 -2.78
N TRP A 436 -21.12 9.38 -2.65
CA TRP A 436 -20.04 9.25 -1.67
C TRP A 436 -20.50 9.68 -0.27
N SER A 437 -19.89 9.10 0.75
CA SER A 437 -19.96 9.54 2.14
C SER A 437 -18.61 9.34 2.83
N VAL A 438 -18.28 10.25 3.75
CA VAL A 438 -17.13 10.07 4.65
C VAL A 438 -17.58 9.17 5.80
N VAL A 439 -16.89 8.05 5.99
CA VAL A 439 -17.19 7.08 7.06
C VAL A 439 -16.38 7.42 8.30
N SER A 440 -15.10 7.73 8.11
CA SER A 440 -14.17 7.98 9.22
C SER A 440 -12.98 8.80 8.73
N THR A 441 -12.37 9.58 9.62
CA THR A 441 -11.15 10.34 9.33
C THR A 441 -10.16 10.11 10.45
N VAL A 442 -8.94 9.72 10.09
CA VAL A 442 -7.86 9.53 11.08
C VAL A 442 -6.93 10.75 11.12
N GLU A 443 -6.50 11.16 12.31
CA GLU A 443 -5.61 12.31 12.48
C GLU A 443 -4.14 11.90 12.59
N GLY A 444 -3.24 12.67 11.97
CA GLY A 444 -1.79 12.45 12.03
C GLY A 444 -1.25 11.48 10.98
N ARG A 445 0.01 11.04 11.14
CA ARG A 445 0.65 10.06 10.25
C ARG A 445 0.25 8.65 10.68
N VAL A 446 -0.98 8.27 10.37
CA VAL A 446 -1.54 6.95 10.70
C VAL A 446 -1.25 5.97 9.56
N PRO A 447 -1.02 4.67 9.85
CA PRO A 447 -0.81 3.65 8.81
C PRO A 447 -1.93 3.50 7.79
N LEU A 448 -3.12 4.01 8.11
CA LEU A 448 -4.28 4.00 7.21
C LEU A 448 -4.17 5.01 6.06
N ALA A 449 -3.28 6.00 6.19
CA ALA A 449 -2.93 6.94 5.12
C ALA A 449 -1.70 6.44 4.32
N SER A 450 -1.72 5.17 3.93
CA SER A 450 -0.63 4.50 3.23
C SER A 450 -0.99 4.11 1.81
N GLU A 451 0.02 4.06 0.95
CA GLU A 451 -0.06 3.43 -0.36
C GLU A 451 0.26 1.92 -0.28
N GLY A 452 -0.31 1.14 -1.19
CA GLY A 452 -0.03 -0.29 -1.33
C GLY A 452 -0.47 -1.12 -0.12
N MET A 453 -1.44 -0.65 0.65
CA MET A 453 -2.07 -1.45 1.71
C MET A 453 -3.16 -2.36 1.14
N THR A 454 -3.67 -3.29 1.96
CA THR A 454 -4.86 -4.08 1.61
C THR A 454 -6.00 -3.75 2.54
N LEU A 455 -7.22 -3.74 2.00
CA LEU A 455 -8.48 -3.59 2.72
C LEU A 455 -9.34 -4.82 2.41
N LEU A 456 -9.84 -5.48 3.44
CA LEU A 456 -10.56 -6.75 3.32
C LEU A 456 -11.85 -6.69 4.13
N TYR A 457 -12.89 -7.35 3.64
CA TYR A 457 -14.12 -7.56 4.39
C TYR A 457 -14.05 -8.88 5.18
N SER A 458 -14.58 -8.87 6.40
CA SER A 458 -14.84 -10.08 7.18
C SER A 458 -16.11 -9.91 7.99
N ASN A 459 -16.98 -10.92 7.98
CA ASN A 459 -18.06 -11.03 8.95
C ASN A 459 -17.58 -11.87 10.14
N TYR A 460 -17.72 -11.36 11.36
CA TYR A 460 -17.40 -12.12 12.58
C TYR A 460 -18.53 -11.99 13.59
N SER A 461 -19.09 -13.12 14.01
CA SER A 461 -20.20 -13.19 14.97
C SER A 461 -21.42 -12.34 14.57
N GLY A 462 -21.71 -12.23 13.27
CA GLY A 462 -22.83 -11.45 12.75
C GLY A 462 -22.54 -9.96 12.57
N GLU A 463 -21.33 -9.51 12.89
CA GLU A 463 -20.90 -8.12 12.75
C GLU A 463 -19.94 -7.98 11.56
N ASP A 464 -20.10 -6.90 10.79
CA ASP A 464 -19.30 -6.63 9.61
C ASP A 464 -18.08 -5.78 9.95
N TYR A 465 -16.90 -6.23 9.49
CA TYR A 465 -15.64 -5.53 9.71
C TYR A 465 -14.91 -5.29 8.40
N LEU A 466 -14.31 -4.11 8.28
CA LEU A 466 -13.20 -3.89 7.37
C LEU A 466 -11.90 -4.12 8.13
N ILE A 467 -10.97 -4.85 7.51
CA ILE A 467 -9.66 -5.17 8.05
C ILE A 467 -8.61 -4.61 7.11
N SER A 468 -7.70 -3.79 7.63
CA SER A 468 -6.57 -3.27 6.87
C SER A 468 -5.25 -3.85 7.36
N PHE A 469 -4.30 -4.07 6.44
CA PHE A 469 -2.96 -4.51 6.77
C PHE A 469 -1.92 -3.96 5.78
N GLY A 470 -0.73 -3.67 6.29
CA GLY A 470 0.43 -3.27 5.51
C GLY A 470 0.37 -1.81 5.04
N GLY A 471 1.12 -1.52 3.99
CA GLY A 471 1.20 -0.19 3.39
C GLY A 471 2.48 0.56 3.72
N TYR A 472 2.71 1.65 2.97
CA TYR A 472 3.82 2.55 3.11
C TYR A 472 3.35 4.01 3.19
N ASN A 473 3.81 4.75 4.20
CA ASN A 473 3.60 6.21 4.31
C ASN A 473 4.91 6.94 4.67
N GLY A 474 6.03 6.44 4.15
CA GLY A 474 7.38 6.78 4.59
C GLY A 474 7.94 5.82 5.65
N ARG A 475 7.09 4.94 6.20
CA ARG A 475 7.47 3.75 6.99
C ARG A 475 6.62 2.56 6.51
N TYR A 476 7.21 1.38 6.47
CA TYR A 476 6.47 0.14 6.21
C TYR A 476 5.64 -0.23 7.45
N ASN A 477 4.44 -0.74 7.24
CA ASN A 477 3.56 -1.16 8.34
C ASN A 477 3.28 -2.68 8.32
N ASN A 478 3.04 -3.27 9.50
CA ASN A 478 2.54 -4.64 9.70
C ASN A 478 1.52 -4.73 10.85
N GLU A 479 0.94 -3.61 11.23
CA GLU A 479 -0.18 -3.57 12.15
C GLU A 479 -1.45 -3.98 11.40
N VAL A 480 -2.40 -4.52 12.16
CA VAL A 480 -3.71 -4.89 11.66
C VAL A 480 -4.70 -3.92 12.29
N TYR A 481 -5.46 -3.22 11.46
CA TYR A 481 -6.54 -2.35 11.93
C TYR A 481 -7.87 -2.95 11.52
N ALA A 482 -8.88 -2.76 12.37
CA ALA A 482 -10.26 -3.12 12.07
C ALA A 482 -11.18 -1.92 12.25
N LEU A 483 -12.17 -1.81 11.38
CA LEU A 483 -13.29 -0.88 11.48
C LEU A 483 -14.57 -1.70 11.60
N LYS A 484 -15.29 -1.55 12.72
CA LYS A 484 -16.63 -2.13 12.85
C LYS A 484 -17.62 -1.28 12.05
N LEU A 485 -18.31 -1.90 11.10
CA LEU A 485 -19.34 -1.22 10.32
C LEU A 485 -20.66 -1.22 11.10
N SER A 486 -21.39 -0.11 11.02
CA SER A 486 -22.75 -0.04 11.55
C SER A 486 -23.68 -0.83 10.63
N VAL A 487 -24.47 -1.76 11.20
CA VAL A 487 -25.59 -2.34 10.48
C VAL A 487 -26.63 -1.24 10.30
N ASN A 488 -26.64 -0.59 9.13
CA ASN A 488 -27.74 0.30 8.79
C ASN A 488 -28.97 -0.57 8.51
N LEU A 489 -29.76 -0.82 9.55
CA LEU A 489 -31.14 -1.29 9.43
C LEU A 489 -32.02 -0.15 8.89
N ASP A 490 -31.70 0.36 7.70
CA ASP A 490 -32.60 1.26 6.96
C ASP A 490 -33.67 0.42 6.24
N LEU A 491 -34.52 -0.18 7.06
CA LEU A 491 -35.88 -0.62 6.72
C LEU A 491 -36.83 0.02 7.74
N GLN A 492 -36.87 1.36 7.77
CA GLN A 492 -38.05 2.07 8.24
C GLN A 492 -38.82 2.56 7.02
N SER A 493 -39.74 1.71 6.54
CA SER A 493 -40.90 2.20 5.82
C SER A 493 -41.64 3.18 6.74
N SER A 494 -41.52 4.47 6.44
CA SER A 494 -42.38 5.49 7.04
C SER A 494 -43.78 5.40 6.42
N THR A 495 -44.53 4.35 6.78
CA THR A 495 -45.97 4.36 6.59
C THR A 495 -46.55 5.26 7.68
N GLN A 496 -46.86 6.48 7.27
CA GLN A 496 -47.59 7.45 8.07
C GLN A 496 -49.06 7.02 8.13
N ASP A 497 -49.43 6.14 9.06
CA ASP A 497 -50.83 5.76 9.27
C ASP A 497 -51.54 6.79 10.16
N GLN A 498 -52.40 7.58 9.52
CA GLN A 498 -53.48 8.32 10.17
C GLN A 498 -54.49 7.32 10.75
N ALA A 499 -54.68 7.40 12.06
CA ALA A 499 -55.73 6.66 12.76
C ALA A 499 -57.13 7.05 12.24
N THR A 500 -57.87 6.05 11.75
CA THR A 500 -59.33 6.04 11.85
C THR A 500 -59.79 4.66 12.32
N SER A 501 -60.72 4.69 13.27
CA SER A 501 -61.33 3.55 13.93
C SER A 501 -62.21 2.73 12.99
N ASP A 502 -62.11 1.41 13.00
CA ASP A 502 -63.27 0.61 13.41
C ASP A 502 -62.92 -0.85 13.76
N SER A 503 -63.76 -1.40 14.64
CA SER A 503 -63.70 -2.72 15.24
C SER A 503 -64.04 -3.84 14.25
N THR A 504 -63.28 -4.95 14.24
CA THR A 504 -63.81 -6.30 14.56
C THR A 504 -62.72 -7.37 14.49
N SER A 505 -62.77 -8.26 15.48
CA SER A 505 -61.94 -9.44 15.67
C SER A 505 -62.02 -10.45 14.52
N ARG A 506 -60.88 -11.01 14.11
CA ARG A 506 -60.73 -12.44 13.75
C ARG A 506 -59.25 -12.85 13.80
N VAL A 507 -58.99 -13.84 14.65
CA VAL A 507 -57.73 -14.59 14.73
C VAL A 507 -57.69 -15.53 13.53
N LEU A 508 -56.70 -15.32 12.65
CA LEU A 508 -56.20 -16.30 11.69
C LEU A 508 -54.68 -16.08 11.60
N GLU A 509 -53.91 -17.09 12.01
CA GLU A 509 -52.48 -17.17 11.67
C GLU A 509 -52.32 -17.25 10.14
N PRO A 510 -51.30 -16.61 9.56
CA PRO A 510 -50.76 -17.06 8.30
C PRO A 510 -49.27 -17.40 8.42
N GLU A 511 -49.02 -18.66 8.09
CA GLU A 511 -47.91 -19.22 7.32
C GLU A 511 -46.74 -18.29 6.98
N VAL A 512 -45.55 -18.76 7.35
CA VAL A 512 -44.25 -18.26 6.94
C VAL A 512 -44.09 -18.43 5.42
N GLU A 513 -44.34 -17.36 4.67
CA GLU A 513 -43.78 -17.20 3.32
C GLU A 513 -42.44 -16.46 3.43
N ILE A 514 -41.36 -17.21 3.18
CA ILE A 514 -40.03 -16.67 2.94
C ILE A 514 -40.07 -15.99 1.56
N SER A 515 -40.23 -14.67 1.52
CA SER A 515 -40.05 -13.92 0.27
C SER A 515 -38.56 -13.73 -0.02
N GLN A 516 -38.02 -14.61 -0.87
CA GLN A 516 -36.83 -14.33 -1.66
C GLN A 516 -37.19 -13.27 -2.71
N ASP A 517 -36.98 -11.97 -2.41
CA ASP A 517 -36.86 -10.97 -3.48
C ASP A 517 -36.09 -9.73 -3.01
N GLY A 518 -34.79 -9.91 -2.78
CA GLY A 518 -33.84 -8.80 -2.72
C GLY A 518 -33.54 -8.34 -4.14
N LYS A 519 -34.43 -7.54 -4.74
CA LYS A 519 -34.16 -6.91 -6.04
C LYS A 519 -32.93 -5.99 -5.91
N ILE A 520 -31.81 -6.44 -6.44
CA ILE A 520 -30.60 -5.65 -6.61
C ILE A 520 -30.95 -4.45 -7.49
N ARG A 521 -30.57 -3.24 -7.06
CA ARG A 521 -30.93 -2.00 -7.75
C ARG A 521 -29.93 -1.75 -8.88
N GLU A 522 -30.45 -1.49 -10.09
CA GLU A 522 -29.62 -1.01 -11.20
C GLU A 522 -28.99 0.34 -10.83
N ILE A 523 -27.80 0.61 -11.37
CA ILE A 523 -27.16 1.91 -11.22
C ILE A 523 -28.04 2.93 -11.93
N ALA A 524 -28.54 3.93 -11.18
CA ALA A 524 -29.29 5.03 -11.76
C ALA A 524 -28.32 5.91 -12.60
N MET A 525 -28.23 5.63 -13.90
CA MET A 525 -27.47 6.44 -14.84
C MET A 525 -28.36 7.58 -15.33
N ASP A 526 -28.18 8.78 -14.77
CA ASP A 526 -28.73 10.01 -15.37
C ASP A 526 -28.00 10.26 -16.70
N ASN A 527 -28.53 9.71 -17.80
CA ASN A 527 -28.07 10.02 -19.16
C ASN A 527 -28.50 11.45 -19.52
N ALA A 528 -27.79 12.44 -19.01
CA ALA A 528 -27.78 13.78 -19.58
C ALA A 528 -26.65 13.85 -20.61
N ASP A 529 -27.05 13.74 -21.89
CA ASP A 529 -26.38 14.20 -23.12
C ASP A 529 -26.32 13.15 -24.24
N SER A 530 -27.49 12.66 -24.66
CA SER A 530 -27.68 12.28 -26.06
C SER A 530 -27.93 13.53 -26.90
N VAL A 531 -26.90 14.37 -27.08
CA VAL A 531 -26.95 15.38 -28.14
C VAL A 531 -26.61 14.68 -29.45
N MET A 532 -27.65 14.38 -30.21
CA MET A 532 -27.59 13.92 -31.60
C MET A 532 -26.76 14.92 -32.43
N PHE A 533 -25.49 14.60 -32.68
CA PHE A 533 -24.74 15.21 -33.77
C PHE A 533 -25.22 14.58 -35.08
N PHE A 534 -26.24 15.17 -35.70
CA PHE A 534 -26.44 15.04 -37.14
C PHE A 534 -25.27 15.73 -37.84
N PHE A 535 -24.30 14.97 -38.33
CA PHE A 535 -23.40 15.45 -39.37
C PHE A 535 -24.14 15.37 -40.70
N ASP A 536 -24.58 16.54 -41.16
CA ASP A 536 -25.11 16.74 -42.51
C ASP A 536 -23.94 16.64 -43.51
N ILE A 537 -23.83 15.48 -44.17
CA ILE A 537 -22.92 15.26 -45.28
C ILE A 537 -23.63 15.75 -46.54
N GLN A 538 -23.43 17.03 -46.89
CA GLN A 538 -23.56 17.52 -48.26
C GLN A 538 -22.95 18.92 -48.39
N ASN A 539 -21.69 19.02 -48.81
CA ASN A 539 -21.35 19.78 -50.02
C ASN A 539 -19.89 19.59 -50.45
N TYR A 540 -19.78 19.37 -51.75
CA TYR A 540 -18.61 19.12 -52.58
C TYR A 540 -17.77 20.40 -52.78
N MET A 541 -16.46 20.17 -53.00
CA MET A 541 -15.50 20.91 -53.84
C MET A 541 -15.27 22.41 -53.58
N GLU A 542 -14.03 22.79 -53.26
CA GLU A 542 -13.02 23.20 -54.24
C GLU A 542 -11.74 23.64 -53.51
N LEU A 543 -10.61 23.03 -53.89
CA LEU A 543 -9.26 23.51 -53.61
C LEU A 543 -8.94 24.71 -54.52
N PRO A 544 -8.13 25.66 -54.05
CA PRO A 544 -7.16 26.28 -54.92
C PRO A 544 -5.73 26.00 -54.43
N MET A 545 -4.96 25.32 -55.27
CA MET A 545 -3.52 25.54 -55.35
C MET A 545 -3.26 26.94 -55.89
N LEU A 546 -2.24 27.63 -55.37
CA LEU A 546 -1.36 28.56 -56.09
C LEU A 546 -0.17 28.86 -55.16
N THR A 547 0.99 28.25 -55.45
CA THR A 547 2.19 28.79 -56.14
C THR A 547 3.15 29.52 -55.23
#